data_AF-X0X2K7-F1
#
_entry.id   AF-X0X2K7-F1
#
_cell.length_a   1.000
_cell.length_b   1.000
_cell.length_c   1.000
_cell.angle_alpha   90.00
_cell.angle_beta   90.00
_cell.angle_gamma   90.00
#
_symmetry.space_group_name_H-M   'P 1'
#
loop_
_entity.id
_entity.type
_entity.pdbx_description
1 polymer ?
#
loop_
_entity_poly.entity_id
_entity_poly.type
_entity_poly.pdbx_seq_one_letter_code
_entity_poly.pdbx_strand_id
1 'polypeptide(L)' 'DSVCQVDERRCFGCGLCITACGDDALSLAPRAADQVKPPPESMPDWMMERAAVRQIDLGELEEVIGKLISRKSA' A
#
# COMPACT_ATOMS: atom_id res chain seq x y z
N ASP A 1 24.12 -21.66 -6.73
CA ASP A 1 22.76 -21.23 -6.34
C ASP A 1 22.64 -20.89 -4.85
N SER A 2 23.55 -20.04 -4.32
CA SER A 2 23.70 -19.83 -2.86
C SER A 2 23.78 -18.35 -2.46
N VAL A 3 23.24 -17.45 -3.30
CA VAL A 3 23.26 -16.00 -3.03
C VAL A 3 21.83 -15.54 -2.77
N CYS A 4 21.60 -14.94 -1.60
CA CYS A 4 20.37 -14.23 -1.29
C CYS A 4 20.36 -12.90 -2.07
N GLN A 5 19.37 -12.71 -2.93
CA GLN A 5 19.19 -11.48 -3.70
C GLN A 5 17.82 -10.89 -3.43
N VAL A 6 17.78 -9.60 -3.10
CA VAL A 6 16.53 -8.87 -2.89
C VAL A 6 15.94 -8.49 -4.25
N ASP A 7 14.71 -8.91 -4.49
CA ASP A 7 13.91 -8.38 -5.59
C ASP A 7 13.20 -7.10 -5.14
N GLU A 8 13.71 -5.96 -5.58
CA GLU A 8 13.19 -4.65 -5.20
C GLU A 8 11.73 -4.42 -5.61
N ARG A 9 11.22 -5.14 -6.62
CA ARG A 9 9.81 -5.02 -7.05
C ARG A 9 8.85 -5.76 -6.12
N ARG A 10 9.35 -6.75 -5.39
CA ARG A 10 8.56 -7.56 -4.43
C ARG A 10 8.84 -7.20 -2.97
N CYS A 11 9.98 -6.58 -2.68
CA CYS A 11 10.32 -6.14 -1.33
C CYS A 11 9.34 -5.06 -0.86
N PHE A 12 8.62 -5.28 0.24
CA PHE A 12 7.75 -4.28 0.85
C PHE A 12 8.28 -3.75 2.20
N GLY A 13 9.53 -4.11 2.53
CA GLY A 13 10.25 -3.55 3.68
C GLY A 13 9.89 -4.13 5.05
N CYS A 14 9.44 -5.40 5.13
CA CYS A 14 9.04 -6.01 6.41
C CYS A 14 10.19 -6.30 7.40
N GLY A 15 11.44 -6.36 6.93
CA GLY A 15 12.61 -6.59 7.79
C GLY A 15 12.87 -8.05 8.21
N LEU A 16 12.02 -9.01 7.83
CA LEU A 16 12.19 -10.42 8.22
C LEU A 16 13.54 -11.01 7.75
N CYS A 17 14.03 -10.60 6.59
CA CYS A 17 15.31 -11.07 6.06
C CYS A 17 16.52 -10.58 6.88
N ILE A 18 16.44 -9.38 7.46
CA ILE A 18 17.52 -8.81 8.28
C ILE A 18 17.61 -9.59 9.59
N THR A 19 16.48 -9.78 10.26
CA THR A 19 16.44 -10.53 11.53
C THR A 19 16.85 -11.99 11.39
N ALA A 20 16.67 -12.57 10.21
CA ALA A 20 17.06 -13.95 9.91
C ALA A 20 18.55 -14.09 9.53
N CYS A 21 19.21 -13.01 9.12
CA CYS A 21 20.59 -13.05 8.66
C CYS A 21 21.55 -12.95 9.85
N GLY A 22 22.23 -14.06 10.20
CA GLY A 22 23.18 -14.07 11.31
C GLY A 22 24.49 -13.31 11.07
N ASP A 23 24.76 -12.94 9.80
CA ASP A 23 25.98 -12.23 9.40
C ASP A 23 25.76 -10.71 9.23
N ASP A 24 24.56 -10.21 9.54
CA ASP A 24 24.17 -8.80 9.38
C ASP A 24 24.42 -8.24 7.96
N ALA A 25 24.35 -9.10 6.93
CA ALA A 25 24.67 -8.74 5.55
C ALA A 25 23.62 -7.85 4.85
N LEU A 26 22.47 -7.60 5.49
CA LEU A 26 21.33 -6.88 4.93
C LEU A 26 20.95 -5.70 5.83
N SER A 27 20.47 -4.61 5.22
CA SER A 27 19.92 -3.45 5.92
C SER A 27 18.64 -2.97 5.26
N LEU A 28 17.79 -2.27 6.02
CA LEU A 28 16.57 -1.63 5.52
C LEU A 28 16.87 -0.16 5.26
N ALA A 29 16.50 0.32 4.08
CA ALA A 29 16.57 1.72 3.71
C ALA A 29 15.20 2.20 3.21
N PRO A 30 14.84 3.46 3.45
CA PRO A 30 13.70 4.08 2.78
C PRO A 30 13.86 3.99 1.26
N ARG A 31 12.75 3.81 0.54
CA ARG A 31 12.75 3.95 -0.92
C ARG A 31 13.03 5.40 -1.31
N ALA A 32 13.57 5.58 -2.52
CA ALA A 32 13.70 6.89 -3.12
C ALA A 32 12.33 7.59 -3.17
N ALA A 33 12.32 8.92 -3.00
CA ALA A 33 11.08 9.68 -2.81
C ALA A 33 10.11 9.56 -4.01
N ASP A 34 10.66 9.40 -5.21
CA ASP A 34 9.92 9.18 -6.45
C ASP A 34 9.26 7.78 -6.55
N GLN A 35 9.68 6.83 -5.72
CA GLN A 35 9.08 5.50 -5.62
C GLN A 35 7.96 5.42 -4.57
N VAL A 36 7.77 6.47 -3.77
CA VAL A 36 6.75 6.51 -2.72
C VAL A 36 5.60 7.39 -3.19
N LYS A 37 4.44 6.78 -3.44
CA LYS A 37 3.22 7.55 -3.72
C LYS A 37 2.73 8.22 -2.43
N PRO A 38 2.30 9.49 -2.48
CA PRO A 38 1.66 10.11 -1.32
C PRO A 38 0.38 9.35 -0.96
N PRO A 39 -0.03 9.35 0.31
CA PRO A 39 -1.35 8.86 0.68
C PRO A 39 -2.44 9.72 0.02
N PRO A 40 -3.61 9.14 -0.33
CA PRO A 40 -4.77 9.93 -0.74
C PRO A 40 -5.18 10.92 0.35
N GLU A 41 -5.75 12.05 -0.04
CA GLU A 41 -6.12 13.14 0.89
C GLU A 41 -7.23 12.74 1.86
N SER A 42 -8.11 11.82 1.45
CA SER A 42 -9.23 11.36 2.27
C SER A 42 -9.61 9.90 2.02
N MET A 43 -10.44 9.35 2.91
CA MET A 43 -11.00 8.00 2.75
C MET A 43 -11.86 7.85 1.47
N PRO A 44 -12.75 8.80 1.11
CA PRO A 44 -13.43 8.77 -0.19
C PRO A 44 -12.48 8.69 -1.38
N ASP A 45 -11.42 9.52 -1.41
CA ASP A 45 -10.44 9.50 -2.51
C ASP A 45 -9.77 8.14 -2.61
N TRP A 46 -9.35 7.58 -1.47
CA TRP A 46 -8.80 6.23 -1.43
C TRP A 46 -9.79 5.17 -1.95
N MET A 47 -11.07 5.25 -1.59
CA MET A 47 -12.08 4.29 -2.05
C MET A 47 -12.27 4.36 -3.57
N MET A 48 -12.34 5.57 -4.13
CA MET A 48 -12.47 5.79 -5.58
C MET A 48 -11.25 5.27 -6.33
N GLU A 49 -10.03 5.61 -5.89
CA GLU A 49 -8.78 5.11 -6.49
C GLU A 49 -8.75 3.57 -6.52
N ARG A 50 -9.16 2.92 -5.43
CA ARG A 50 -9.19 1.46 -5.33
C ARG A 50 -10.28 0.83 -6.20
N ALA A 51 -11.44 1.45 -6.34
CA ALA A 51 -12.50 0.95 -7.21
C ALA A 51 -12.10 0.96 -8.69
N ALA A 52 -11.45 2.04 -9.14
CA ALA A 52 -10.93 2.13 -10.50
C ALA A 52 -9.94 0.98 -10.83
N VAL A 53 -9.00 0.71 -9.91
CA VAL A 53 -8.02 -0.39 -10.07
C VAL A 53 -8.68 -1.78 -10.02
N ARG A 54 -9.74 -1.92 -9.23
CA ARG A 54 -10.45 -3.21 -9.03
C ARG A 54 -11.61 -3.42 -9.99
N GLN A 55 -11.87 -2.47 -10.88
CA GLN A 55 -12.99 -2.50 -11.83
C GLN A 55 -14.35 -2.64 -11.11
N ILE A 56 -14.49 -1.95 -9.98
CA ILE A 56 -15.75 -1.84 -9.25
C ILE A 56 -16.57 -0.72 -9.90
N ASP A 57 -17.89 -0.90 -10.00
CA ASP A 57 -18.79 0.12 -10.50
C ASP A 57 -18.72 1.39 -9.62
N LEU A 58 -18.44 2.53 -10.26
CA LEU A 58 -18.23 3.79 -9.54
C LEU A 58 -19.55 4.38 -9.04
N GLY A 59 -20.66 4.16 -9.74
CA GLY A 59 -21.97 4.63 -9.31
C GLY A 59 -22.46 3.91 -8.06
N GLU A 60 -22.30 2.58 -8.02
CA GLU A 60 -22.58 1.78 -6.83
C GLU A 60 -21.69 2.18 -5.64
N LEU A 61 -20.41 2.46 -5.90
CA LEU A 61 -19.50 2.91 -4.85
C LEU A 61 -19.89 4.29 -4.30
N GLU A 62 -20.24 5.25 -5.15
CA GLU A 62 -20.68 6.59 -4.72
C GLU A 62 -21.89 6.51 -3.78
N GLU A 63 -22.85 5.63 -4.07
CA GLU A 63 -23.98 5.38 -3.17
C GLU A 63 -23.54 4.82 -1.81
N VAL A 64 -22.60 3.88 -1.79
CA VAL A 64 -22.08 3.27 -0.55
C VAL A 64 -21.31 4.30 0.27
N ILE A 65 -20.47 5.11 -0.36
CA ILE A 65 -19.73 6.21 0.30
C ILE A 65 -20.72 7.21 0.91
N GLY A 66 -21.74 7.61 0.16
CA GLY A 66 -22.80 8.50 0.64
C GLY A 66 -23.52 7.96 1.88
N LYS A 67 -23.89 6.67 1.87
CA LYS A 67 -24.51 5.98 3.03
C LYS A 67 -23.58 5.95 4.26
N LEU A 68 -22.28 5.75 4.07
CA LEU A 68 -21.28 5.70 5.14
C LEU A 68 -21.02 7.07 5.78
N ILE A 69 -20.92 8.13 4.98
CA ILE A 69 -20.72 9.50 5.46
C ILE A 69 -21.98 10.00 6.20
N SER A 70 -23.17 9.74 5.63
CA SER A 70 -24.45 10.12 6.24
C SER A 70 -24.67 9.45 7.59
N ARG A 71 -24.31 8.17 7.74
CA ARG A 71 -24.38 7.44 9.03
C ARG A 71 -23.44 7.97 10.11
N LYS A 72 -22.36 8.68 9.76
CA LYS A 72 -21.40 9.26 10.72
C LYS A 72 -21.84 10.62 11.29
N SER A 73 -22.93 11.19 10.77
CA SER A 73 -23.44 12.52 11.17
C SER A 73 -24.60 12.45 12.18
N ALA A 74 -24.82 11.29 12.81
CA ALA A 74 -25.79 11.05 13.87
C ALA A 74 -25.10 10.60 15.16
#